data_AF-A0A0Q5CZN7-F1
#
_entry.id   AF-A0A0Q5CZN7-F1
#
_cell.length_a   1.000
_cell.length_b   1.000
_cell.length_c   1.000
_cell.angle_alpha   90.00
_cell.angle_beta   90.00
_cell.angle_gamma   90.00
#
_symmetry.space_group_name_H-M   'P 1'
#
loop_
_entity.id
_entity.type
_entity.pdbx_description
1 polymer ?
#
loop_
_entity_poly.entity_id
_entity_poly.type
_entity_poly.pdbx_seq_one_letter_code
_entity_poly.pdbx_strand_id
1 'polypeptide(L)'
;MMQDDIYNLFLTNEQGWSVYGTLRLRLVQPLTDGGSVRLPPLLGEALVPATQELTPIPVEGAISVPLLLPFREVPLRGIAFATPIGLFSFALDSGNARPSAAIQLFPFGSPDLGGFLIWSTGHFGELVFSTLARQLPRAL
;
A
#
# COMPACT_ATOMS: atom_id res chain seq x y z
N MET A 1 -1.42 -22.17 1.54
CA MET A 1 -2.36 -21.46 0.65
C MET A 1 -1.89 -20.01 0.56
N MET A 2 -1.80 -19.43 -0.64
CA MET A 2 -1.57 -17.97 -0.77
C MET A 2 -2.82 -17.26 -0.24
N GLN A 3 -2.68 -16.55 0.89
CA GLN A 3 -3.73 -15.71 1.44
C GLN A 3 -3.61 -14.31 0.85
N ASP A 4 -4.76 -13.73 0.49
CA ASP A 4 -4.81 -12.34 0.06
C ASP A 4 -4.88 -11.43 1.30
N ASP A 5 -4.03 -10.41 1.35
CA ASP A 5 -4.07 -9.38 2.37
C ASP A 5 -5.00 -8.25 1.92
N ILE A 6 -6.01 -7.94 2.72
CA ILE A 6 -7.02 -6.93 2.39
C ILE A 6 -6.87 -5.75 3.35
N TYR A 7 -6.86 -4.54 2.80
CA TYR A 7 -6.79 -3.29 3.54
C TYR A 7 -8.01 -2.43 3.22
N ASN A 8 -8.61 -1.87 4.27
CA ASN A 8 -9.54 -0.75 4.11
C ASN A 8 -8.75 0.54 3.94
N LEU A 9 -9.14 1.35 2.96
CA LEU A 9 -8.53 2.65 2.69
C LEU A 9 -9.46 3.77 3.11
N PHE A 10 -8.92 4.71 3.86
CA PHE A 10 -9.48 6.03 4.09
C PHE A 10 -8.63 7.06 3.34
N LEU A 11 -9.24 7.72 2.37
CA LEU A 11 -8.56 8.57 1.40
C LEU A 11 -9.04 10.00 1.57
N THR A 12 -8.13 10.97 1.73
CA THR A 12 -8.48 12.38 1.88
C THR A 12 -7.69 13.24 0.89
N ASN A 13 -8.36 14.06 0.10
CA ASN A 13 -7.71 14.96 -0.86
C ASN A 13 -7.47 16.37 -0.29
N GLU A 14 -6.77 17.21 -1.04
CA GLU A 14 -6.46 18.59 -0.68
C GLU A 14 -7.73 19.49 -0.58
N GLN A 15 -8.81 19.11 -1.26
CA GLN A 15 -10.11 19.79 -1.15
C GLN A 15 -10.89 19.39 0.13
N GLY A 16 -10.34 18.52 0.97
CA GLY A 16 -10.96 18.06 2.21
C GLY A 16 -12.03 16.98 2.01
N TRP A 17 -12.19 16.46 0.79
CA TRP A 17 -13.09 15.34 0.53
C TRP A 17 -12.46 14.04 0.99
N SER A 18 -13.27 13.21 1.64
CA SER A 18 -12.87 11.88 2.07
C SER A 18 -13.69 10.81 1.37
N VAL A 19 -13.01 9.79 0.85
CA VAL A 19 -13.62 8.64 0.19
C VAL A 19 -13.05 7.34 0.76
N TYR A 20 -13.80 6.26 0.63
CA TYR A 20 -13.41 4.94 1.10
C TYR A 20 -13.07 4.04 -0.07
N GLY A 21 -12.11 3.15 0.16
CA GLY A 21 -11.73 2.12 -0.80
C GLY A 21 -11.22 0.87 -0.13
N THR A 22 -10.83 -0.09 -0.96
CA THR A 22 -10.16 -1.32 -0.53
C THR A 22 -8.94 -1.58 -1.39
N LEU A 23 -7.88 -2.09 -0.77
CA LEU A 23 -6.70 -2.61 -1.45
C LEU A 23 -6.60 -4.10 -1.14
N ARG A 24 -6.55 -4.93 -2.17
CA ARG A 24 -6.30 -6.37 -2.04
C ARG A 24 -4.93 -6.67 -2.62
N LEU A 25 -4.09 -7.34 -1.84
CA LEU A 25 -2.73 -7.70 -2.21
C LEU A 25 -2.56 -9.22 -2.19
N ARG A 26 -1.76 -9.70 -3.14
CA ARG A 26 -1.30 -11.06 -3.27
C ARG A 26 0.20 -11.06 -3.52
N LEU A 27 0.91 -11.84 -2.71
CA LEU A 27 2.32 -12.10 -2.92
C LEU A 27 2.48 -12.95 -4.18
N VAL A 28 3.33 -12.53 -5.12
CA VAL A 28 3.61 -13.31 -6.33
C VAL A 28 4.57 -14.47 -6.02
N GLN A 29 5.39 -14.32 -4.99
CA GLN A 29 6.33 -15.33 -4.52
C GLN A 29 6.24 -15.46 -2.99
N PRO A 30 6.39 -16.67 -2.44
CA PRO A 30 6.50 -16.85 -0.99
C PRO A 30 7.75 -16.13 -0.46
N LEU A 31 7.67 -15.62 0.78
CA LEU A 31 8.84 -15.07 1.48
C LEU A 31 9.96 -16.11 1.44
N THR A 32 11.01 -15.79 0.70
CA THR A 32 12.28 -16.51 0.71
C THR A 32 13.30 -15.57 1.36
N ASP A 33 14.17 -16.12 2.20
CA ASP A 33 15.02 -15.34 3.10
C ASP A 33 15.90 -14.30 2.36
N GLY A 34 15.74 -13.03 2.76
CA GLY A 34 16.86 -12.12 3.06
C GLY A 34 17.28 -11.11 2.00
N GLY A 35 16.73 -9.90 2.06
CA GLY A 35 17.40 -8.67 1.60
C GLY A 35 17.42 -7.63 2.74
N SER A 36 18.53 -6.92 2.95
CA SER A 36 18.64 -5.89 4.01
C SER A 36 18.54 -4.48 3.43
N VAL A 37 17.68 -3.61 4.00
CA VAL A 37 17.60 -2.17 3.65
C VAL A 37 17.69 -1.35 4.94
N ARG A 38 18.50 -0.28 4.94
CA ARG A 38 18.65 0.61 6.10
C ARG A 38 17.58 1.70 6.11
N LEU A 39 16.86 1.84 7.22
CA LEU A 39 15.89 2.92 7.44
C LEU A 39 16.55 4.16 8.09
N PRO A 40 16.07 5.40 7.82
CA PRO A 40 16.53 6.60 8.51
C PRO A 40 16.14 6.59 10.00
N PRO A 41 16.93 7.21 10.89
CA PRO A 41 16.64 7.21 12.33
C PRO A 41 15.36 7.99 12.64
N LEU A 42 14.49 7.41 13.47
CA LEU A 42 13.36 8.09 14.10
C LEU A 42 13.91 9.04 15.20
N LEU A 43 13.54 10.31 15.13
CA LEU A 43 13.92 11.33 16.10
C LEU A 43 13.22 11.10 17.44
N GLY A 44 13.96 10.70 18.48
CA GLY A 44 13.44 10.72 19.85
C GLY A 44 14.22 9.93 20.89
N GLU A 45 14.86 8.83 20.52
CA GLU A 45 15.62 8.00 21.47
C GLU A 45 17.00 7.64 20.90
N ALA A 46 17.98 7.44 21.78
CA ALA A 46 19.39 7.24 21.45
C ALA A 46 19.60 6.36 20.20
N LEU A 47 20.35 6.90 19.23
CA LEU A 47 20.67 6.28 17.93
C LEU A 47 21.42 4.95 18.08
N VAL A 48 20.70 3.87 18.38
CA VAL A 48 21.07 2.55 17.89
C VAL A 48 20.27 2.35 16.61
N PRO A 49 20.91 2.38 15.42
CA PRO A 49 20.22 2.04 14.19
C PRO A 49 19.69 0.61 14.34
N ALA A 50 18.39 0.47 14.56
CA ALA A 50 17.72 -0.82 14.42
C ALA A 50 17.82 -1.19 12.94
N THR A 51 18.77 -2.07 12.61
CA THR A 51 18.90 -2.59 11.25
C THR A 51 17.76 -3.56 11.06
N GLN A 52 16.68 -3.10 10.43
CA GLN A 52 15.55 -3.95 10.10
C GLN A 52 15.78 -4.56 8.73
N GLU A 53 15.78 -5.88 8.65
CA GLU A 53 15.89 -6.58 7.38
C GLU A 53 14.58 -6.44 6.61
N LEU A 54 14.66 -5.88 5.40
CA LEU A 54 13.52 -5.57 4.54
C LEU A 54 13.71 -6.30 3.22
N THR A 55 12.98 -7.39 3.06
CA THR A 55 13.04 -8.19 1.83
C THR A 55 12.04 -7.62 0.82
N PRO A 56 12.48 -7.17 -0.37
CA PRO A 56 11.59 -6.74 -1.43
C PRO A 56 10.91 -7.97 -2.05
N ILE A 57 9.59 -7.92 -2.19
CA ILE A 57 8.78 -9.02 -2.72
C ILE A 57 7.85 -8.47 -3.80
N PRO A 58 7.82 -9.08 -5.00
CA PRO A 58 6.84 -8.72 -6.02
C PRO A 58 5.43 -9.01 -5.52
N VAL A 59 4.56 -8.02 -5.64
CA VAL A 59 3.15 -8.10 -5.28
C VAL A 59 2.27 -7.72 -6.46
N GLU A 60 1.17 -8.43 -6.57
CA GLU A 60 0.05 -8.08 -7.42
C GLU A 60 -1.15 -7.75 -6.55
N GLY A 61 -2.02 -6.89 -7.02
CA GLY A 61 -3.19 -6.50 -6.27
C GLY A 61 -4.24 -5.82 -7.11
N ALA A 62 -5.27 -5.35 -6.43
CA ALA A 62 -6.29 -4.53 -7.03
C ALA A 62 -6.77 -3.50 -6.01
N ILE A 63 -7.05 -2.30 -6.49
CA ILE A 63 -7.65 -1.23 -5.69
C ILE A 63 -9.07 -0.95 -6.17
N SER A 64 -9.99 -0.80 -5.24
CA SER A 64 -11.37 -0.42 -5.49
C SER A 64 -11.69 0.86 -4.73
N VAL A 65 -12.15 1.89 -5.43
CA VAL A 65 -12.63 3.13 -4.81
C VAL A 65 -13.99 3.45 -5.43
N PRO A 66 -15.10 2.94 -4.87
CA PRO A 66 -16.41 2.97 -5.53
C PRO A 66 -16.90 4.37 -5.96
N LEU A 67 -16.49 5.42 -5.23
CA LEU A 67 -16.86 6.80 -5.57
C LEU A 67 -16.06 7.38 -6.74
N LEU A 68 -14.87 6.84 -7.03
CA LEU A 68 -14.04 7.23 -8.19
C LEU A 68 -14.30 6.34 -9.39
N LEU A 69 -14.59 5.06 -9.16
CA LEU A 69 -14.88 4.06 -10.18
C LEU A 69 -15.91 3.03 -9.64
N PRO A 70 -17.20 3.24 -9.92
CA PRO A 70 -18.26 2.38 -9.39
C PRO A 70 -18.09 0.92 -9.80
N PHE A 71 -18.03 0.02 -8.80
CA PHE A 71 -18.05 -1.43 -8.96
C PHE A 71 -16.97 -2.02 -9.87
N ARG A 72 -15.83 -1.35 -10.01
CA ARG A 72 -14.67 -1.90 -10.73
C ARG A 72 -13.40 -1.71 -9.93
N GLU A 73 -12.50 -2.67 -10.08
CA GLU A 73 -11.18 -2.61 -9.49
C GLU A 73 -10.16 -2.18 -10.55
N VAL A 74 -9.13 -1.47 -10.12
CA VAL A 74 -7.95 -1.15 -10.93
C VAL A 74 -6.84 -2.13 -10.53
N PRO A 75 -6.34 -2.96 -11.46
CA PRO A 75 -5.26 -3.88 -11.14
C PRO A 75 -3.98 -3.09 -10.85
N LEU A 76 -3.24 -3.55 -9.84
CA LEU A 76 -2.00 -2.96 -9.38
C LEU A 76 -0.88 -4.00 -9.37
N ARG A 77 0.33 -3.56 -9.64
CA ARG A 77 1.54 -4.37 -9.55
C ARG A 77 2.65 -3.55 -8.93
N GLY A 78 3.55 -4.20 -8.21
CA GLY A 78 4.68 -3.50 -7.63
C GLY A 78 5.45 -4.33 -6.64
N ILE A 79 6.00 -3.65 -5.65
CA ILE A 79 6.89 -4.23 -4.65
C ILE A 79 6.32 -3.92 -3.27
N ALA A 80 6.28 -4.94 -2.43
CA ALA A 80 6.15 -4.80 -0.99
C ALA A 80 7.49 -5.07 -0.33
N PHE A 81 7.80 -4.35 0.73
CA PHE A 81 8.91 -4.69 1.61
C PHE A 81 8.34 -5.41 2.80
N ALA A 82 8.87 -6.59 3.10
CA ALA A 82 8.46 -7.38 4.25
C ALA A 82 9.59 -7.49 5.27
N THR A 83 9.15 -7.66 6.51
CA THR A 83 9.96 -8.00 7.68
C THR A 83 9.57 -9.40 8.15
N PRO A 84 10.31 -10.02 9.09
CA PRO A 84 9.91 -11.31 9.67
C PRO A 84 8.51 -11.31 10.32
N ILE A 85 7.97 -10.14 10.69
CA ILE A 85 6.65 -9.98 11.31
C ILE A 85 5.53 -9.69 10.30
N GLY A 86 5.85 -9.50 9.01
CA GLY A 86 4.87 -9.25 7.96
C GLY A 86 5.25 -8.12 7.01
N LEU A 87 4.28 -7.71 6.19
CA LEU A 87 4.46 -6.65 5.20
C LEU A 87 4.56 -5.28 5.89
N PHE A 88 5.51 -4.47 5.45
CA PHE A 88 5.92 -3.23 6.11
C PHE A 88 5.59 -1.99 5.29
N SER A 89 5.90 -2.02 3.99
CA SER A 89 5.62 -0.90 3.09
C SER A 89 5.36 -1.39 1.67
N PHE A 90 4.69 -0.58 0.86
CA PHE A 90 4.21 -0.94 -0.47
C PHE A 90 4.41 0.19 -1.44
N ALA A 91 4.75 -0.14 -2.68
CA ALA A 91 4.65 0.77 -3.82
C ALA A 91 4.07 -0.03 -4.99
N LEU A 92 2.85 0.33 -5.41
CA LEU A 92 2.18 -0.32 -6.54
C LEU A 92 1.63 0.70 -7.53
N ASP A 93 1.57 0.29 -8.79
CA ASP A 93 1.04 1.08 -9.90
C ASP A 93 0.26 0.17 -10.88
N SER A 94 -0.70 0.78 -11.58
CA SER A 94 -1.53 0.13 -12.60
C SER A 94 -0.91 0.11 -14.00
N GLY A 95 0.27 0.68 -14.17
CA GLY A 95 0.93 0.88 -15.44
C GLY A 95 0.16 1.85 -16.34
N ASN A 96 0.03 1.47 -17.60
CA ASN A 96 -0.67 2.28 -18.61
C ASN A 96 -2.19 2.06 -18.61
N ALA A 97 -2.78 1.46 -17.56
CA ALA A 97 -4.21 1.23 -17.48
C ALA A 97 -4.98 2.57 -17.42
N ARG A 98 -6.24 2.58 -17.87
CA ARG A 98 -7.14 3.73 -17.74
C ARG A 98 -8.51 3.27 -17.21
N PRO A 99 -8.96 3.76 -16.04
CA PRO A 99 -8.26 4.66 -15.12
C PRO A 99 -6.97 4.04 -14.54
N SER A 100 -6.01 4.88 -14.19
CA SER A 100 -4.77 4.49 -13.52
C SER A 100 -4.81 4.85 -12.03
N ALA A 101 -4.06 4.06 -11.25
CA ALA A 101 -3.85 4.29 -9.84
C ALA A 101 -2.40 3.92 -9.47
N ALA A 102 -1.78 4.75 -8.64
CA ALA A 102 -0.50 4.48 -8.02
C ALA A 102 -0.59 4.75 -6.51
N ILE A 103 -0.17 3.79 -5.70
CA ILE A 103 -0.28 3.86 -4.24
C ILE A 103 1.07 3.56 -3.59
N GLN A 104 1.42 4.37 -2.60
CA GLN A 104 2.57 4.14 -1.74
C GLN A 104 2.14 4.19 -0.28
N LEU A 105 2.53 3.18 0.49
CA LEU A 105 2.15 3.00 1.89
C LEU A 105 3.38 2.67 2.74
N PHE A 106 3.39 3.20 3.95
CA PHE A 106 4.44 3.05 4.95
C PHE A 106 3.81 2.78 6.33
N PRO A 107 4.55 2.26 7.31
CA PRO A 107 4.03 2.08 8.66
C PRO A 107 3.56 3.39 9.28
N PHE A 108 2.35 3.41 9.83
CA PHE A 108 1.74 4.57 10.48
C PHE A 108 0.99 4.12 11.74
N GLY A 109 1.74 3.72 12.77
CA GLY A 109 1.20 3.08 13.97
C GLY A 109 0.77 1.64 13.70
N SER A 110 1.10 0.68 14.55
CA SER A 110 0.70 -0.72 14.30
C SER A 110 -0.79 -0.92 14.63
N PRO A 111 -1.66 -1.45 13.72
CA PRO A 111 -1.40 -2.12 12.43
C PRO A 111 -1.74 -1.28 11.18
N ASP A 112 -1.79 0.03 11.32
CA ASP A 112 -2.20 0.97 10.28
C ASP A 112 -1.00 1.41 9.41
N LEU A 113 -1.28 1.71 8.16
CA LEU A 113 -0.31 2.20 7.18
C LEU A 113 -0.75 3.56 6.68
N GLY A 114 0.21 4.45 6.45
CA GLY A 114 -0.02 5.80 5.96
C GLY A 114 0.71 6.01 4.64
N GLY A 115 0.19 6.89 3.80
CA GLY A 115 0.87 7.25 2.57
C GLY A 115 -0.02 8.03 1.63
N PHE A 116 0.04 7.69 0.34
CA PHE A 116 -0.72 8.41 -0.68
C PHE A 116 -1.20 7.50 -1.81
N LEU A 117 -2.28 7.96 -2.45
CA LEU A 117 -2.86 7.39 -3.66
C LEU A 117 -2.96 8.50 -4.71
N ILE A 118 -2.41 8.24 -5.89
CA ILE A 118 -2.61 9.05 -7.09
C ILE A 118 -3.59 8.30 -7.98
N TRP A 119 -4.68 8.96 -8.35
CA TRP A 119 -5.73 8.40 -9.20
C TRP A 119 -5.91 9.25 -10.45
N SER A 120 -5.95 8.63 -11.63
CA SER A 120 -6.19 9.35 -12.89
C SER A 120 -7.22 8.64 -13.75
N THR A 121 -8.18 9.39 -14.27
CA THR A 121 -9.18 8.90 -15.24
C THR A 121 -8.77 9.17 -16.69
N GLY A 122 -7.55 9.69 -16.90
CA GLY A 122 -6.96 9.93 -18.21
C GLY A 122 -7.46 11.16 -18.97
N HIS A 123 -8.60 11.76 -18.59
CA HIS A 123 -9.18 12.94 -19.23
C HIS A 123 -9.29 14.16 -18.30
N PHE A 124 -9.28 13.98 -16.98
CA PHE A 124 -9.69 15.01 -16.00
C PHE A 124 -8.67 15.32 -14.91
N GLY A 125 -7.37 15.21 -15.23
CA GLY A 125 -6.30 15.46 -14.27
C GLY A 125 -6.12 14.31 -13.26
N GLU A 126 -5.16 14.50 -12.37
CA GLU A 126 -4.81 13.55 -11.32
C GLU A 126 -5.44 13.99 -9.99
N LEU A 127 -6.02 13.04 -9.26
CA LEU A 127 -6.47 13.22 -7.89
C LEU A 127 -5.42 12.63 -6.96
N VAL A 128 -4.94 13.44 -6.02
CA VAL A 128 -3.99 12.99 -4.99
C VAL A 128 -4.71 12.90 -3.66
N PHE A 129 -4.59 11.75 -3.01
CA PHE A 129 -5.15 11.49 -1.70
C PHE A 129 -4.04 11.16 -0.72
N SER A 130 -4.06 11.74 0.48
CA SER A 130 -3.46 11.08 1.64
C SER A 130 -4.25 9.81 1.93
N THR A 131 -3.55 8.76 2.35
CA THR A 131 -4.13 7.43 2.54
C THR A 131 -3.81 6.93 3.93
N LEU A 132 -4.85 6.49 4.65
CA LEU A 132 -4.74 5.64 5.82
C LEU A 132 -5.28 4.25 5.44
N ALA A 133 -4.45 3.23 5.53
CA ALA A 133 -4.80 1.86 5.20
C ALA A 133 -4.76 0.99 6.45
N ARG A 134 -5.86 0.30 6.75
CA ARG A 134 -5.98 -0.62 7.88
C ARG A 134 -6.15 -2.05 7.39
N GLN A 135 -5.29 -2.95 7.83
CA GLN A 135 -5.40 -4.36 7.47
C GLN A 135 -6.66 -4.97 8.11
N LEU A 136 -7.45 -5.68 7.30
CA LEU A 136 -8.58 -6.46 7.79
C LEU A 136 -8.07 -7.74 8.48
N PRO A 137 -8.75 -8.20 9.55
CA PRO A 137 -8.45 -9.49 10.15
C PRO A 137 -8.51 -10.59 9.10
N ARG A 138 -7.46 -11.42 9.03
CA ARG A 138 -7.50 -12.63 8.21
C ARG A 138 -8.55 -13.56 8.82
N ALA A 139 -9.53 -13.98 8.03
CA ALA A 139 -10.48 -15.01 8.46
C ALA A 139 -9.69 -16.30 8.76
N LEU A 140 -9.85 -16.82 9.98
CA LEU A 140 -9.24 -18.07 10.46
C LEU A 140 -9.85 -19.29 9.76
#